data_AF-A0A520F3Z0-F1
#
_entry.id   AF-A0A520F3Z0-F1
#
_cell.length_a   1.000
_cell.length_b   1.000
_cell.length_c   1.000
_cell.angle_alpha   90.00
_cell.angle_beta   90.00
_cell.angle_gamma   90.00
#
_symmetry.space_group_name_H-M   'P 1'
#
loop_
_entity.id
_entity.type
_entity.pdbx_description
1 polymer ?
#
loop_
_entity_poly.entity_id
_entity_poly.type
_entity_poly.pdbx_seq_one_letter_code
_entity_poly.pdbx_strand_id
1 'polypeptide(L)'
;MNSREYRQRRHRRRAAWIEANGNRKHPDTEAESLIEFASKWAPFGGASEEEILVHFGMPLRRFIERLWQVIPESKCGQDEIRILASVYPHPAESTTEHHWT
;
A
#
# COMPACT_ATOMS: atom_id res chain seq x y z
N MET A 1 -13.47 -9.14 -13.33
CA MET A 1 -12.06 -8.86 -13.66
C MET A 1 -11.34 -10.19 -13.85
N ASN A 2 -10.63 -10.42 -14.96
CA ASN A 2 -10.02 -11.73 -15.26
C ASN A 2 -8.60 -11.82 -14.66
N SER A 3 -8.27 -12.90 -13.95
CA SER A 3 -6.99 -13.04 -13.21
C SER A 3 -5.73 -12.95 -14.10
N ARG A 4 -5.85 -13.19 -15.42
CA ARG A 4 -4.77 -13.02 -16.40
C ARG A 4 -4.48 -11.56 -16.74
N GLU A 5 -5.52 -10.75 -16.89
CA GLU A 5 -5.43 -9.31 -17.13
C GLU A 5 -4.80 -8.61 -15.92
N TYR A 6 -5.21 -9.05 -14.72
CA TYR A 6 -4.60 -8.62 -13.45
C TYR A 6 -3.09 -8.90 -13.41
N ARG A 7 -2.66 -10.13 -13.73
CA ARG A 7 -1.23 -10.49 -13.76
C ARG A 7 -0.45 -9.65 -14.77
N GLN A 8 -0.94 -9.49 -15.99
CA GLN A 8 -0.23 -8.72 -17.03
C GLN A 8 -0.11 -7.24 -16.67
N ARG A 9 -1.19 -6.63 -16.14
CA ARG A 9 -1.18 -5.23 -15.70
C ARG A 9 -0.26 -5.03 -14.50
N ARG A 10 -0.25 -5.99 -13.57
CA ARG A 10 0.67 -6.04 -12.42
C ARG A 10 2.13 -6.08 -12.84
N HIS A 11 2.50 -6.99 -13.75
CA HIS A 11 3.89 -7.11 -14.21
C HIS A 11 4.40 -5.83 -14.89
N ARG A 12 3.59 -5.18 -15.73
CA ARG A 12 3.97 -3.90 -16.37
C ARG A 12 4.17 -2.78 -15.36
N ARG A 13 3.31 -2.70 -14.33
CA ARG A 13 3.37 -1.65 -13.30
C ARG A 13 4.54 -1.84 -12.34
N ARG A 14 4.92 -3.11 -12.04
CA ARG A 14 6.12 -3.47 -11.24
C ARG A 14 7.39 -2.98 -11.93
N ALA A 15 7.56 -3.28 -13.22
CA ALA A 15 8.74 -2.85 -13.99
C ALA A 15 8.90 -1.32 -13.96
N ALA A 16 7.83 -0.58 -14.30
CA ALA A 16 7.85 0.87 -14.32
C ALA A 16 8.16 1.51 -12.95
N TRP A 17 7.78 0.87 -11.83
CA TRP A 17 8.06 1.40 -10.49
C TRP A 17 9.47 1.05 -10.02
N ILE A 18 9.99 -0.15 -10.33
CA ILE A 18 11.39 -0.52 -10.05
C ILE A 18 12.34 0.46 -10.76
N GLU A 19 12.03 0.80 -12.02
CA GLU A 19 12.78 1.81 -12.79
C GLU A 19 12.71 3.20 -12.16
N ALA A 20 11.55 3.63 -11.66
CA ALA A 20 11.37 4.93 -11.03
C ALA A 20 11.99 5.03 -9.61
N ASN A 21 12.02 3.93 -8.85
CA ASN A 21 12.45 3.90 -7.46
C ASN A 21 13.98 3.78 -7.29
N GLY A 22 14.69 3.21 -8.28
CA GLY A 22 16.15 3.06 -8.24
C GLY A 22 16.94 4.37 -8.07
N ASN A 23 16.27 5.53 -8.19
CA ASN A 23 16.89 6.86 -8.12
C ASN A 23 16.50 7.71 -6.90
N ARG A 24 15.68 7.20 -5.95
CA ARG A 24 15.16 8.01 -4.84
C ARG A 24 15.97 7.82 -3.56
N LYS A 25 16.87 8.78 -3.25
CA LYS A 25 17.62 8.90 -1.98
C LYS A 25 17.04 10.03 -1.10
N HIS A 26 15.86 9.92 -0.47
CA HIS A 26 15.50 10.86 0.61
C HIS A 26 14.40 10.30 1.54
N PRO A 27 14.42 10.60 2.86
CA PRO A 27 13.49 10.06 3.85
C PRO A 27 12.09 10.70 3.85
N ASP A 28 11.94 11.96 3.43
CA ASP A 28 10.61 12.59 3.22
C ASP A 28 9.85 11.88 2.07
N THR A 29 10.61 11.31 1.13
CA THR A 29 10.10 10.49 0.02
C THR A 29 9.51 9.16 0.50
N GLU A 30 9.81 8.67 1.71
CA GLU A 30 9.26 7.38 2.18
C GLU A 30 7.75 7.47 2.41
N ALA A 31 7.28 8.51 3.11
CA ALA A 31 5.86 8.77 3.34
C ALA A 31 5.10 8.95 2.02
N GLU A 32 5.61 9.79 1.13
CA GLU A 32 5.03 9.99 -0.20
C GLU A 32 5.04 8.71 -1.03
N SER A 33 6.11 7.90 -0.96
CA SER A 33 6.21 6.64 -1.70
C SER A 33 5.24 5.58 -1.16
N LEU A 34 5.02 5.52 0.15
CA LEU A 34 4.04 4.64 0.77
C LEU A 34 2.63 4.97 0.29
N ILE A 35 2.25 6.26 0.34
CA ILE A 35 0.92 6.73 -0.08
C ILE A 35 0.75 6.58 -1.59
N GLU A 36 1.70 7.01 -2.41
CA GLU A 36 1.66 6.88 -3.87
C GLU A 36 1.53 5.41 -4.28
N PHE A 37 2.29 4.52 -3.65
CA PHE A 37 2.20 3.09 -3.90
C PHE A 37 0.82 2.56 -3.51
N ALA A 38 0.34 2.86 -2.30
CA ALA A 38 -0.96 2.41 -1.84
C ALA A 38 -2.10 2.88 -2.75
N SER A 39 -2.13 4.17 -3.11
CA SER A 39 -3.13 4.77 -4.01
C SER A 39 -3.07 4.17 -5.42
N LYS A 40 -1.88 3.85 -5.93
CA LYS A 40 -1.70 3.18 -7.24
C LYS A 40 -2.31 1.77 -7.26
N TRP A 41 -2.30 1.07 -6.13
CA TRP A 41 -2.78 -0.31 -6.00
C TRP A 41 -4.21 -0.42 -5.48
N ALA A 42 -4.75 0.61 -4.84
CA ALA A 42 -6.09 0.60 -4.26
C ALA A 42 -7.21 0.22 -5.27
N PRO A 43 -7.23 0.73 -6.52
CA PRO A 43 -8.23 0.34 -7.52
C PRO A 43 -8.21 -1.15 -7.90
N PHE A 44 -7.18 -1.89 -7.49
CA PHE A 44 -6.98 -3.30 -7.81
C PHE A 44 -7.17 -4.22 -6.61
N GLY A 45 -7.63 -3.68 -5.46
CA GLY A 45 -7.73 -4.43 -4.21
C GLY A 45 -6.41 -4.49 -3.43
N GLY A 46 -5.46 -3.61 -3.73
CA GLY A 46 -4.21 -3.46 -2.98
C GLY A 46 -3.03 -4.22 -3.55
N ALA A 47 -1.86 -3.88 -3.04
CA ALA A 47 -0.61 -4.54 -3.36
C ALA A 47 -0.50 -5.85 -2.58
N SER A 48 0.01 -6.89 -3.22
CA SER A 48 0.30 -8.14 -2.51
C SER A 48 1.54 -8.03 -1.63
N GLU A 49 1.64 -8.90 -0.63
CA GLU A 49 2.79 -8.99 0.27
C GLU A 49 4.14 -9.09 -0.46
N GLU A 50 4.23 -9.90 -1.52
CA GLU A 50 5.46 -10.02 -2.31
C GLU A 50 5.88 -8.69 -2.95
N GLU A 51 4.91 -7.88 -3.42
CA GLU A 51 5.23 -6.58 -4.01
C GLU A 51 5.71 -5.60 -2.97
N ILE A 52 5.04 -5.55 -1.82
CA ILE A 52 5.46 -4.70 -0.71
C ILE A 52 6.86 -5.10 -0.24
N LEU A 53 7.14 -6.41 -0.16
CA LEU A 53 8.46 -6.91 0.23
C LEU A 53 9.54 -6.54 -0.80
N VAL A 54 9.26 -6.68 -2.10
CA VAL A 54 10.22 -6.30 -3.17
C VAL A 54 10.45 -4.80 -3.21
N HIS A 55 9.43 -3.98 -2.95
CA HIS A 55 9.51 -2.53 -3.10
C HIS A 55 10.02 -1.81 -1.84
N PHE A 56 9.64 -2.25 -0.66
CA PHE A 56 9.94 -1.61 0.63
C PHE A 56 10.79 -2.46 1.57
N GLY A 57 11.06 -3.73 1.22
CA GLY A 57 11.81 -4.64 2.08
C GLY A 57 11.10 -5.01 3.38
N MET A 58 9.77 -4.79 3.47
CA MET A 58 8.99 -5.03 4.68
C MET A 58 7.73 -5.86 4.41
N PRO A 59 7.20 -6.59 5.40
CA PRO A 59 5.97 -7.37 5.26
C PRO A 59 4.73 -6.45 5.17
N LEU A 60 3.64 -6.98 4.59
CA LEU A 60 2.37 -6.26 4.39
C LEU A 60 1.86 -5.60 5.68
N ARG A 61 1.93 -6.31 6.81
CA ARG A 61 1.50 -5.78 8.11
C ARG A 61 2.27 -4.52 8.50
N ARG A 62 3.60 -4.55 8.37
CA ARG A 62 4.47 -3.42 8.71
C ARG A 62 4.27 -2.25 7.74
N PHE A 63 4.01 -2.55 6.47
CA PHE A 63 3.64 -1.54 5.48
C PHE A 63 2.32 -0.85 5.84
N ILE A 64 1.28 -1.60 6.21
CA ILE A 64 -0.01 -1.04 6.64
C ILE A 64 0.20 -0.16 7.89
N GLU A 65 0.94 -0.64 8.88
CA GLU A 65 1.26 0.14 10.08
C GLU A 65 1.95 1.47 9.74
N ARG A 66 2.94 1.45 8.84
CA ARG A 66 3.66 2.65 8.39
C ARG A 66 2.79 3.57 7.56
N LEU A 67 1.95 3.02 6.67
CA LEU A 67 1.01 3.77 5.85
C LEU A 67 0.07 4.61 6.73
N TRP A 68 -0.48 4.00 7.78
CA TRP A 68 -1.37 4.69 8.71
C TRP A 68 -0.66 5.69 9.64
N GLN A 69 0.65 5.52 9.88
CA GLN A 69 1.45 6.53 10.57
C GLN A 69 1.68 7.79 9.72
N VAL A 70 1.92 7.63 8.42
CA VAL A 70 2.28 8.75 7.54
C VAL A 70 1.08 9.49 6.94
N ILE A 71 -0.08 8.86 6.82
CA ILE A 71 -1.32 9.49 6.34
C ILE A 71 -1.68 10.78 7.13
N PRO A 72 -1.69 10.81 8.47
CA PRO A 72 -2.01 12.03 9.23
C PRO A 72 -0.93 13.11 9.11
N GLU A 73 0.32 12.74 8.82
CA GLU A 73 1.42 13.68 8.58
C GLU A 73 1.39 14.26 7.15
N SER A 74 0.68 13.59 6.24
CA SER A 74 0.60 13.93 4.82
C SER A 74 -0.67 14.73 4.49
N LYS A 75 -0.65 15.47 3.38
CA LYS A 75 -1.83 16.20 2.86
C LYS A 75 -2.84 15.27 2.13
N CYS A 76 -3.04 14.06 2.65
CA CYS A 76 -3.94 13.07 2.05
C CYS A 76 -5.41 13.52 2.22
N GLY A 77 -6.18 13.50 1.13
CA GLY A 77 -7.59 13.90 1.15
C GLY A 77 -8.47 12.83 1.81
N GLN A 78 -9.58 13.23 2.44
CA GLN A 78 -10.51 12.30 3.11
C GLN A 78 -11.05 11.19 2.18
N ASP A 79 -11.26 11.49 0.90
CA ASP A 79 -11.69 10.49 -0.10
C ASP A 79 -10.59 9.45 -0.38
N GLU A 80 -9.34 9.90 -0.51
CA GLU A 80 -8.19 9.01 -0.71
C GLU A 80 -7.97 8.13 0.52
N ILE A 81 -8.05 8.69 1.72
CA ILE A 81 -7.97 7.93 2.98
C ILE A 81 -9.07 6.86 3.03
N ARG A 82 -10.30 7.18 2.60
CA ARG A 82 -11.41 6.21 2.59
C ARG A 82 -11.17 5.06 1.61
N ILE A 83 -10.64 5.36 0.42
CA ILE A 83 -10.27 4.35 -0.57
C ILE A 83 -9.15 3.46 0.00
N LEU A 84 -8.12 4.05 0.59
CA LEU A 84 -7.03 3.31 1.23
C LEU A 84 -7.54 2.42 2.37
N ALA A 85 -8.44 2.92 3.22
CA ALA A 85 -9.05 2.15 4.31
C ALA A 85 -9.81 0.91 3.84
N SER A 86 -10.49 1.01 2.69
CA SER A 86 -11.23 -0.12 2.13
C SER A 86 -10.34 -1.27 1.64
N VAL A 87 -9.06 -0.99 1.40
CA VAL A 87 -8.08 -1.91 0.80
C VAL A 87 -7.03 -2.36 1.81
N TYR A 88 -6.57 -1.43 2.64
CA TYR A 88 -5.57 -1.62 3.69
C TYR A 88 -6.23 -1.30 5.04
N PRO A 89 -6.95 -2.27 5.63
CA PRO A 89 -7.69 -2.03 6.87
C PRO A 89 -6.74 -1.58 7.97
N HIS A 90 -7.22 -0.68 8.83
CA HIS A 90 -6.39 -0.18 9.92
C HIS A 90 -6.06 -1.33 10.87
N PRO A 91 -4.80 -1.48 11.33
CA PRO A 91 -4.40 -2.64 12.13
C PRO A 91 -5.19 -2.73 13.46
N ALA A 92 -5.66 -1.60 13.99
CA ALA A 92 -6.54 -1.58 15.18
C ALA A 92 -7.95 -2.14 14.95
N GLU A 93 -8.44 -2.23 13.70
CA GLU A 93 -9.76 -2.80 13.38
C GLU A 93 -9.73 -4.34 13.35
N SER A 94 -8.54 -4.94 13.29
CA SER A 94 -8.37 -6.41 13.33
C SER A 94 -8.37 -6.99 14.74
N THR A 95 -8.41 -6.17 15.79
CA THR A 95 -8.81 -6.61 17.14
C THR A 95 -10.34 -6.60 17.21
N THR A 96 -10.99 -7.33 16.31
CA THR A 96 -12.33 -7.81 16.62
C THR A 96 -12.13 -8.97 17.55
N GLU A 97 -12.14 -8.66 18.85
CA GLU A 97 -12.25 -9.62 19.92
C GLU A 97 -13.38 -10.59 19.57
N HIS A 98 -13.02 -11.81 19.21
CA HIS A 98 -13.92 -12.95 19.19
C HIS A 98 -14.34 -13.20 20.65
N HIS A 99 -15.28 -12.40 21.13
CA HIS A 99 -15.94 -12.60 22.42
C HIS A 99 -16.87 -13.81 22.31
N TRP A 100 -16.29 -15.00 22.42
CA TRP A 100 -17.00 -16.22 22.77
C TRP A 100 -16.50 -16.70 24.12
N THR A 101 -17.17 -16.32 25.19
CA THR A 101 -17.75 -17.20 26.24
C THR A 101 -18.27 -16.37 27.41
#